data_AF-A0A2E5L5P1-F1
#
_entry.id   AF-A0A2E5L5P1-F1
#
_cell.length_a   1.000
_cell.length_b   1.000
_cell.length_c   1.000
_cell.angle_alpha   90.00
_cell.angle_beta   90.00
_cell.angle_gamma   90.00
#
_symmetry.space_group_name_H-M   'P 1'
#
loop_
_entity.id
_entity.type
_entity.pdbx_description
1 polymer ?
#
loop_
_entity_poly.entity_id
_entity_poly.type
_entity_poly.pdbx_seq_one_letter_code
_entity_poly.pdbx_strand_id
1 'polypeptide(L)'
;MNLIIRFILVFLCLSFVGCKAELIETKIKTTALKKAMSEGVADVPFKTKITIMGDEKDTRQQIEAFQQIIENYLDIEDIEISKSMMGMDLIIEGSIPLVAGNKLPEKRQDPWGLFIRKNQRKVLANTYPFELALRPTQHFGGFKNQFSEVNILLAPDPYQPILFKFRNNDGSKFRIFSGGVEVAGRHFAIFEGSAKKRLSLKMEGGVYDHTNPVIFFNLQ
;
A
#
# COMPACT_ATOMS: atom_id res chain seq x y z
N MET A 1 12.93 -39.46 15.48
CA MET A 1 12.44 -38.06 15.45
C MET A 1 10.93 -38.10 15.35
N ASN A 2 10.22 -37.88 16.46
CA ASN A 2 8.82 -38.27 16.64
C ASN A 2 7.88 -37.53 15.67
N LEU A 3 6.92 -38.27 15.10
CA LEU A 3 5.89 -37.77 14.18
C LEU A 3 5.11 -36.57 14.76
N ILE A 4 4.98 -36.53 16.09
CA ILE A 4 4.36 -35.44 16.86
C ILE A 4 5.15 -34.13 16.76
N ILE A 5 6.49 -34.18 16.76
CA ILE A 5 7.36 -32.99 16.61
C ILE A 5 7.23 -32.40 15.20
N ARG A 6 7.03 -33.25 14.17
CA ARG A 6 6.75 -32.79 12.81
C ARG A 6 5.40 -32.08 12.70
N PHE A 7 4.37 -32.52 13.42
CA PHE A 7 3.05 -31.86 13.41
C PHE A 7 3.04 -30.52 14.16
N ILE A 8 3.79 -30.39 15.27
CA ILE A 8 3.89 -29.13 16.01
C ILE A 8 4.66 -28.06 15.20
N LEU A 9 5.71 -28.45 14.48
CA LEU A 9 6.42 -27.54 13.57
C LEU A 9 5.59 -27.10 12.37
N VAL A 10 4.71 -27.95 11.84
CA VAL A 10 3.80 -27.59 10.73
C VAL A 10 2.68 -26.66 11.20
N PHE A 11 2.21 -26.79 12.44
CA PHE A 11 1.16 -25.91 12.99
C PHE A 11 1.69 -24.50 13.34
N LEU A 12 2.97 -24.39 13.75
CA LEU A 12 3.60 -23.09 14.05
C LEU A 12 3.89 -22.25 12.78
N CYS A 13 3.99 -22.88 11.61
CA CYS A 13 4.22 -22.17 10.34
C CYS A 13 2.95 -21.57 9.71
N LEU A 14 1.76 -21.85 10.24
CA LEU A 14 0.48 -21.50 9.58
C LEU A 14 -0.17 -20.20 10.07
N SER A 15 0.41 -19.49 11.05
CA SER A 15 -0.23 -18.32 11.68
C SER A 15 0.50 -16.99 11.48
N PHE A 16 1.51 -16.90 10.61
CA PHE A 16 2.12 -15.61 10.24
C PHE A 16 1.27 -14.88 9.19
N VAL A 17 0.07 -14.47 9.57
CA VAL A 17 -0.62 -13.38 8.89
C VAL A 17 0.19 -12.13 9.23
N GLY A 18 0.82 -11.53 8.21
CA GLY A 18 1.59 -10.30 8.43
C GLY A 18 0.70 -9.19 8.98
N CYS A 19 1.31 -8.26 9.70
CA CYS A 19 0.66 -7.03 10.11
C CYS A 19 0.34 -6.19 8.87
N LYS A 20 -0.95 -5.90 8.69
CA LYS A 20 -1.41 -4.88 7.76
C LYS A 20 -1.44 -3.55 8.50
N ALA A 21 -1.08 -2.49 7.81
CA ALA A 21 -1.44 -1.16 8.28
C ALA A 21 -2.97 -1.05 8.31
N GLU A 22 -3.49 -0.14 9.13
CA GLU A 22 -4.95 0.06 9.21
C GLU A 22 -5.51 0.47 7.84
N LEU A 23 -4.83 1.40 7.17
CA LEU A 23 -5.12 1.84 5.81
C LEU A 23 -3.94 2.65 5.28
N ILE A 24 -3.52 2.40 4.04
CA ILE A 24 -2.62 3.31 3.32
C ILE A 24 -3.49 4.31 2.56
N GLU A 25 -3.47 5.57 2.95
CA GLU A 25 -4.10 6.65 2.19
C GLU A 25 -3.07 7.28 1.25
N THR A 26 -3.37 7.41 -0.03
CA THR A 26 -2.52 8.15 -0.98
C THR A 26 -3.31 9.19 -1.77
N LYS A 27 -2.72 10.38 -1.97
CA LYS A 27 -3.36 11.47 -2.74
C LYS A 27 -2.69 11.62 -4.11
N ILE A 28 -3.39 11.18 -5.16
CA ILE A 28 -2.83 11.12 -6.51
C ILE A 28 -3.45 12.22 -7.38
N LYS A 29 -2.62 13.16 -7.85
CA LYS A 29 -3.03 14.20 -8.80
C LYS A 29 -2.94 13.68 -10.24
N THR A 30 -3.81 14.16 -11.14
CA THR A 30 -3.71 13.81 -12.57
C THR A 30 -2.38 14.26 -13.18
N THR A 31 -1.84 15.38 -12.73
CA THR A 31 -0.49 15.82 -13.12
C THR A 31 0.62 14.85 -12.68
N ALA A 32 0.48 14.18 -11.53
CA ALA A 32 1.46 13.18 -11.07
C ALA A 32 1.39 11.90 -11.90
N LEU A 33 0.19 11.45 -12.28
CA LEU A 33 0.01 10.33 -13.21
C LEU A 33 0.68 10.63 -14.55
N LYS A 34 0.42 11.82 -15.12
CA LYS A 34 1.04 12.24 -16.39
C LYS A 34 2.56 12.29 -16.28
N LYS A 35 3.08 12.91 -15.22
CA LYS A 35 4.52 12.97 -14.93
C LYS A 35 5.14 11.57 -14.88
N ALA A 36 4.56 10.65 -14.11
CA ALA A 36 5.05 9.28 -14.02
C ALA A 36 5.00 8.55 -15.38
N MET A 37 3.96 8.77 -16.19
CA MET A 37 3.84 8.18 -17.52
C MET A 37 4.84 8.77 -18.54
N SER A 38 5.23 10.04 -18.42
CA SER A 38 6.16 10.70 -19.34
C SER A 38 7.63 10.60 -18.91
N GLU A 39 7.90 10.75 -17.61
CA GLU A 39 9.26 10.82 -17.03
C GLU A 39 9.66 9.51 -16.33
N GLY A 40 8.75 8.54 -16.25
CA GLY A 40 8.98 7.22 -15.65
C GLY A 40 8.67 7.15 -14.16
N VAL A 41 8.77 8.27 -13.42
CA VAL A 41 8.51 8.31 -11.96
C VAL A 41 7.96 9.66 -11.51
N ALA A 42 7.11 9.63 -10.49
CA ALA A 42 6.71 10.76 -9.68
C ALA A 42 6.57 10.31 -8.22
N ASP A 43 6.55 11.25 -7.28
CA ASP A 43 6.25 10.97 -5.88
C ASP A 43 4.86 11.47 -5.52
N VAL A 44 4.13 10.68 -4.74
CA VAL A 44 2.81 11.05 -4.23
C VAL A 44 2.78 10.85 -2.72
N PRO A 45 2.11 11.74 -1.97
CA PRO A 45 2.06 11.61 -0.53
C PRO A 45 1.25 10.38 -0.13
N PHE A 46 1.68 9.73 0.94
CA PHE A 46 0.92 8.73 1.66
C PHE A 46 0.81 9.09 3.14
N LYS A 47 -0.26 8.59 3.75
CA LYS A 47 -0.45 8.57 5.20
C LYS A 47 -0.89 7.17 5.60
N THR A 48 -0.31 6.64 6.67
CA THR A 48 -0.78 5.38 7.23
C THR A 48 -0.68 5.36 8.75
N LYS A 49 -1.34 4.38 9.35
CA LYS A 49 -1.35 4.18 10.79
C LYS A 49 -1.09 2.71 11.10
N ILE A 50 -0.19 2.46 12.03
CA ILE A 50 0.13 1.13 12.54
C ILE A 50 -0.11 1.17 14.05
N THR A 51 -0.88 0.21 14.56
CA THR A 51 -1.08 0.06 16.01
C THR A 51 -0.14 -1.02 16.53
N ILE A 52 0.71 -0.63 17.48
CA ILE A 52 1.64 -1.52 18.17
C ILE A 52 1.03 -1.84 19.53
N MET A 53 0.70 -3.12 19.74
CA MET A 53 0.13 -3.61 20.99
C MET A 53 1.23 -4.01 21.97
N GLY A 54 1.11 -3.61 23.23
CA GLY A 54 2.05 -3.98 24.28
C GLY A 54 2.04 -3.01 25.47
N ASP A 55 2.84 -3.34 26.49
CA ASP A 55 3.06 -2.47 27.65
C ASP A 55 3.90 -1.24 27.28
N GLU A 56 3.71 -0.11 27.97
CA GLU A 56 4.23 1.21 27.57
C GLU A 56 5.76 1.26 27.42
N LYS A 57 6.52 0.51 28.25
CA LYS A 57 7.99 0.47 28.20
C LYS A 57 8.51 -0.31 27.00
N ASP A 58 8.01 -1.52 26.77
CA ASP A 58 8.44 -2.39 25.69
C ASP A 58 8.06 -1.81 24.32
N THR A 59 6.90 -1.16 24.27
CA THR A 59 6.38 -0.53 23.05
C THR A 59 7.24 0.65 22.61
N ARG A 60 7.84 1.41 23.55
CA ARG A 60 8.69 2.57 23.20
C ARG A 60 9.99 2.15 22.49
N GLN A 61 10.66 1.12 22.98
CA GLN A 61 11.88 0.60 22.33
C GLN A 61 11.57 0.00 20.96
N GLN A 62 10.45 -0.72 20.83
CA GLN A 62 10.01 -1.25 19.53
C GLN A 62 9.71 -0.11 18.54
N ILE A 63 9.06 0.96 18.97
CA ILE A 63 8.78 2.13 18.11
C ILE A 63 10.07 2.75 17.58
N GLU A 64 11.07 3.00 18.45
CA GLU A 64 12.34 3.59 18.01
C GLU A 64 13.03 2.71 16.95
N ALA A 65 13.01 1.38 17.13
CA ALA A 65 13.54 0.45 16.16
C ALA A 65 12.75 0.48 14.83
N PHE A 66 11.41 0.49 14.90
CA PHE A 66 10.58 0.57 13.69
C PHE A 66 10.76 1.89 12.95
N GLN A 67 10.89 3.02 13.65
CA GLN A 67 11.16 4.32 13.04
C GLN A 67 12.45 4.27 12.22
N GLN A 68 13.54 3.75 12.78
CA GLN A 68 14.80 3.60 12.06
C GLN A 68 14.67 2.71 10.82
N ILE A 69 13.96 1.58 10.93
CA ILE A 69 13.73 0.71 9.77
C ILE A 69 12.90 1.42 8.71
N ILE A 70 11.86 2.14 9.10
CA ILE A 70 10.99 2.90 8.19
C ILE A 70 11.80 3.97 7.45
N GLU A 71 12.58 4.78 8.16
CA GLU A 71 13.41 5.86 7.60
C GLU A 71 14.51 5.35 6.66
N ASN A 72 15.01 4.12 6.86
CA ASN A 72 16.01 3.51 5.97
C ASN A 72 15.45 3.13 4.59
N TYR A 73 14.12 2.97 4.48
CA TYR A 73 13.46 2.40 3.30
C TYR A 73 12.50 3.36 2.61
N LEU A 74 11.85 4.24 3.38
CA LEU A 74 10.80 5.14 2.93
C LEU A 74 11.26 6.59 3.05
N ASP A 75 10.80 7.42 2.13
CA ASP A 75 10.97 8.86 2.21
C ASP A 75 9.89 9.42 3.14
N ILE A 76 10.28 9.71 4.38
CA ILE A 76 9.40 10.09 5.47
C ILE A 76 9.41 11.59 5.69
N GLU A 77 8.22 12.18 5.77
CA GLU A 77 8.03 13.58 6.12
C GLU A 77 7.86 13.74 7.64
N ASP A 78 7.06 12.86 8.26
CA ASP A 78 6.78 12.90 9.69
C ASP A 78 6.36 11.54 10.25
N ILE A 79 6.66 11.32 11.53
CA ILE A 79 6.18 10.17 12.30
C ILE A 79 5.65 10.65 13.64
N GLU A 80 4.34 10.60 13.82
CA GLU A 80 3.68 10.94 15.08
C GLU A 80 3.39 9.66 15.88
N ILE A 81 3.61 9.74 17.20
CA ILE A 81 3.27 8.66 18.15
C ILE A 81 2.11 9.14 19.01
N SER A 82 1.06 8.33 19.11
CA SER A 82 -0.09 8.63 19.97
C SER A 82 -0.52 7.40 20.79
N LYS A 83 -1.14 7.62 21.95
CA LYS A 83 -1.72 6.53 22.75
C LYS A 83 -3.02 6.05 22.12
N SER A 84 -3.21 4.75 22.05
CA SER A 84 -4.47 4.12 21.62
C SER A 84 -5.00 3.19 22.70
N MET A 85 -6.25 2.73 22.55
CA MET A 85 -6.86 1.82 23.53
C MET A 85 -6.12 0.48 23.68
N MET A 86 -5.36 0.09 22.64
CA MET A 86 -4.70 -1.21 22.57
C MET A 86 -3.16 -1.11 22.64
N GLY A 87 -2.61 0.09 22.82
CA GLY A 87 -1.16 0.32 22.85
C GLY A 87 -0.79 1.71 22.35
N MET A 88 0.09 1.77 21.34
CA MET A 88 0.50 3.02 20.70
C MET A 88 0.24 2.97 19.20
N ASP A 89 -0.25 4.08 18.66
CA ASP A 89 -0.43 4.28 17.23
C ASP A 89 0.77 5.07 16.69
N LEU A 90 1.39 4.52 15.64
CA LEU A 90 2.40 5.15 14.83
C LEU A 90 1.72 5.69 13.56
N ILE A 91 1.64 7.00 13.43
CA ILE A 91 1.10 7.68 12.26
C ILE A 91 2.28 8.11 11.40
N ILE A 92 2.35 7.59 10.18
CA ILE A 92 3.47 7.80 9.27
C ILE A 92 2.97 8.61 8.08
N GLU A 93 3.62 9.75 7.82
CA GLU A 93 3.42 10.56 6.63
C GLU A 93 4.71 10.62 5.81
N GLY A 94 4.59 10.51 4.49
CA GLY A 94 5.74 10.47 3.60
C GLY A 94 5.36 10.39 2.14
N SER A 95 6.31 10.00 1.30
CA SER A 95 6.11 9.86 -0.14
C SER A 95 6.26 8.39 -0.60
N ILE A 96 5.42 7.98 -1.55
CA ILE A 96 5.48 6.66 -2.19
C ILE A 96 5.71 6.85 -3.70
N PRO A 97 6.59 6.04 -4.34
CA PRO A 97 6.92 6.24 -5.73
C PRO A 97 5.75 5.76 -6.61
N LEU A 98 5.33 6.63 -7.52
CA LEU A 98 4.42 6.37 -8.61
C LEU A 98 5.21 6.17 -9.89
N VAL A 99 5.26 4.95 -10.40
CA VAL A 99 6.21 4.53 -11.44
C VAL A 99 5.48 3.97 -12.64
N ALA A 100 5.90 4.37 -13.85
CA ALA A 100 5.47 3.70 -15.07
C ALA A 100 6.34 2.44 -15.31
N GLY A 101 5.70 1.27 -15.35
CA GLY A 101 6.37 -0.01 -15.59
C GLY A 101 6.35 -0.95 -14.38
N ASN A 102 7.44 -1.70 -14.21
CA ASN A 102 7.46 -2.87 -13.31
C ASN A 102 8.53 -2.80 -12.21
N LYS A 103 9.42 -1.80 -12.23
CA LYS A 103 10.57 -1.73 -11.35
C LYS A 103 10.75 -0.30 -10.85
N LEU A 104 11.19 -0.15 -9.62
CA LEU A 104 11.61 1.14 -9.09
C LEU A 104 12.87 1.65 -9.84
N PRO A 105 13.11 2.97 -9.85
CA PRO A 105 14.43 3.51 -10.21
C PRO A 105 15.54 2.95 -9.32
N GLU A 106 16.75 2.78 -9.85
CA GLU A 106 17.87 2.08 -9.17
C GLU A 106 18.25 2.64 -7.79
N LYS A 107 18.02 3.94 -7.55
CA LYS A 107 18.35 4.61 -6.28
C LYS A 107 17.26 4.49 -5.20
N ARG A 108 16.12 3.89 -5.52
CA ARG A 108 14.96 3.78 -4.63
C ARG A 108 14.92 2.39 -3.98
N GLN A 109 14.71 2.35 -2.67
CA GLN A 109 14.67 1.11 -1.88
C GLN A 109 13.28 0.83 -1.31
N ASP A 110 12.26 1.55 -1.77
CA ASP A 110 10.93 1.51 -1.16
C ASP A 110 10.35 0.08 -1.18
N PRO A 111 9.82 -0.42 -0.05
CA PRO A 111 9.26 -1.76 0.04
C PRO A 111 7.98 -1.90 -0.77
N TRP A 112 7.25 -0.80 -1.01
CA TRP A 112 6.13 -0.76 -1.93
C TRP A 112 6.27 0.39 -2.94
N GLY A 113 5.63 0.22 -4.08
CA GLY A 113 5.47 1.27 -5.08
C GLY A 113 4.08 1.22 -5.73
N LEU A 114 3.64 2.37 -6.24
CA LEU A 114 2.47 2.49 -7.08
C LEU A 114 2.89 2.33 -8.54
N PHE A 115 2.41 1.28 -9.20
CA PHE A 115 2.84 0.95 -10.56
C PHE A 115 1.73 1.21 -11.58
N ILE A 116 2.00 2.09 -12.53
CA ILE A 116 1.21 2.29 -13.74
C ILE A 116 1.71 1.34 -14.82
N ARG A 117 0.83 0.46 -15.34
CA ARG A 117 1.17 -0.48 -16.41
C ARG A 117 0.15 -0.42 -17.53
N LYS A 118 0.52 -0.87 -18.72
CA LYS A 118 -0.45 -1.12 -19.79
C LYS A 118 -1.41 -2.23 -19.35
N ASN A 119 -2.70 -1.98 -19.53
CA ASN A 119 -3.73 -2.96 -19.25
C ASN A 119 -3.61 -4.15 -20.21
N GLN A 120 -3.39 -5.34 -19.66
CA GLN A 120 -3.26 -6.58 -20.43
C GLN A 120 -4.62 -7.26 -20.71
N ARG A 121 -5.71 -6.78 -20.10
CA ARG A 121 -7.06 -7.31 -20.29
C ARG A 121 -7.63 -6.77 -21.59
N LYS A 122 -7.53 -7.54 -22.68
CA LYS A 122 -7.96 -7.14 -24.05
C LYS A 122 -9.31 -6.41 -24.11
N VAL A 123 -10.32 -6.92 -23.38
CA VAL A 123 -11.67 -6.33 -23.37
C VAL A 123 -11.69 -4.93 -22.75
N LEU A 124 -10.92 -4.71 -21.68
CA LEU A 124 -10.87 -3.43 -20.97
C LEU A 124 -9.83 -2.47 -21.56
N ALA A 125 -8.78 -2.98 -22.22
CA ALA A 125 -7.63 -2.18 -22.65
C ALA A 125 -8.00 -1.06 -23.63
N ASN A 126 -9.04 -1.24 -24.46
CA ASN A 126 -9.50 -0.22 -25.40
C ASN A 126 -10.14 0.98 -24.67
N THR A 127 -10.82 0.74 -23.56
CA THR A 127 -11.51 1.80 -22.78
C THR A 127 -10.65 2.32 -21.65
N TYR A 128 -9.86 1.45 -21.03
CA TYR A 128 -8.98 1.68 -19.89
C TYR A 128 -7.59 1.14 -20.22
N PRO A 129 -6.75 1.91 -20.94
CA PRO A 129 -5.46 1.44 -21.45
C PRO A 129 -4.43 1.20 -20.34
N PHE A 130 -4.66 1.70 -19.12
CA PHE A 130 -3.72 1.59 -18.02
C PHE A 130 -4.34 0.91 -16.80
N GLU A 131 -3.47 0.30 -15.99
CA GLU A 131 -3.77 -0.16 -14.64
C GLU A 131 -2.84 0.53 -13.63
N LEU A 132 -3.33 0.78 -12.42
CA LEU A 132 -2.60 1.29 -11.27
C LEU A 132 -2.78 0.32 -10.11
N ALA A 133 -1.69 -0.06 -9.45
CA ALA A 133 -1.74 -0.90 -8.25
C ALA A 133 -0.59 -0.58 -7.30
N LEU A 134 -0.86 -0.65 -5.99
CA LEU A 134 0.19 -0.74 -4.97
C LEU A 134 0.75 -2.16 -5.01
N ARG A 135 2.07 -2.30 -5.12
CA ARG A 135 2.73 -3.61 -5.16
C ARG A 135 4.00 -3.62 -4.32
N PRO A 136 4.34 -4.75 -3.67
CA PRO A 136 5.65 -4.90 -3.07
C PRO A 136 6.74 -4.85 -4.15
N THR A 137 7.91 -4.36 -3.76
CA THR A 137 9.08 -4.29 -4.64
C THR A 137 10.08 -5.39 -4.29
N GLN A 138 11.22 -5.40 -4.96
CA GLN A 138 12.33 -6.31 -4.62
C GLN A 138 12.88 -6.08 -3.19
N HIS A 139 12.65 -4.90 -2.60
CA HIS A 139 13.15 -4.53 -1.28
C HIS A 139 12.19 -4.92 -0.15
N PHE A 140 10.95 -5.31 -0.46
CA PHE A 140 9.94 -5.71 0.54
C PHE A 140 10.43 -6.83 1.46
N GLY A 141 11.14 -7.83 0.92
CA GLY A 141 11.65 -8.95 1.72
C GLY A 141 12.64 -8.50 2.80
N GLY A 142 13.55 -7.59 2.46
CA GLY A 142 14.51 -7.02 3.41
C GLY A 142 13.82 -6.20 4.49
N PHE A 143 12.89 -5.33 4.09
CA PHE A 143 12.07 -4.54 5.00
C PHE A 143 11.27 -5.42 5.97
N LYS A 144 10.59 -6.44 5.46
CA LYS A 144 9.83 -7.40 6.26
C LYS A 144 10.72 -8.13 7.26
N ASN A 145 11.92 -8.55 6.86
CA ASN A 145 12.84 -9.27 7.74
C ASN A 145 13.28 -8.40 8.91
N GLN A 146 13.67 -7.14 8.66
CA GLN A 146 14.07 -6.21 9.73
C GLN A 146 12.92 -5.96 10.71
N PHE A 147 11.68 -5.79 10.22
CA PHE A 147 10.50 -5.70 11.09
C PHE A 147 10.30 -6.97 11.93
N SER A 148 10.50 -8.14 11.32
CA SER A 148 10.31 -9.44 11.98
C SER A 148 11.35 -9.71 13.07
N GLU A 149 12.56 -9.18 12.91
CA GLU A 149 13.64 -9.25 13.92
C GLU A 149 13.31 -8.44 15.17
N VAL A 150 12.62 -7.32 15.02
CA VAL A 150 12.12 -6.52 16.15
C VAL A 150 10.92 -7.22 16.79
N ASN A 151 9.90 -7.55 15.99
CA ASN A 151 8.72 -8.26 16.45
C ASN A 151 8.05 -9.01 15.29
N ILE A 152 8.11 -10.34 15.34
CA ILE A 152 7.56 -11.20 14.29
C ILE A 152 6.04 -11.03 14.08
N LEU A 153 5.31 -10.59 15.11
CA LEU A 153 3.87 -10.33 15.01
C LEU A 153 3.55 -9.03 14.27
N LEU A 154 4.53 -8.16 14.09
CA LEU A 154 4.42 -6.87 13.41
C LEU A 154 5.07 -6.89 12.02
N ALA A 155 5.47 -8.06 11.54
CA ALA A 155 6.04 -8.24 10.21
C ALA A 155 5.03 -7.79 9.12
N PRO A 156 5.37 -6.86 8.23
CA PRO A 156 4.43 -6.29 7.28
C PRO A 156 3.88 -7.31 6.27
N ASP A 157 2.63 -7.13 5.87
CA ASP A 157 1.97 -7.90 4.80
C ASP A 157 2.23 -7.27 3.41
N PRO A 158 2.53 -8.06 2.36
CA PRO A 158 2.71 -7.51 1.01
C PRO A 158 1.43 -6.87 0.44
N TYR A 159 0.26 -7.31 0.87
CA TYR A 159 -1.06 -6.83 0.44
C TYR A 159 -1.65 -5.88 1.49
N GLN A 160 -1.58 -4.59 1.20
CA GLN A 160 -2.01 -3.55 2.13
C GLN A 160 -3.40 -3.02 1.74
N PRO A 161 -4.29 -2.77 2.72
CA PRO A 161 -5.52 -2.03 2.48
C PRO A 161 -5.17 -0.61 2.05
N ILE A 162 -5.88 -0.09 1.05
CA ILE A 162 -5.53 1.19 0.42
C ILE A 162 -6.76 2.05 0.13
N LEU A 163 -6.58 3.36 0.33
CA LEU A 163 -7.49 4.42 -0.07
C LEU A 163 -6.80 5.33 -1.09
N PHE A 164 -7.20 5.19 -2.34
CA PHE A 164 -6.78 6.09 -3.41
C PHE A 164 -7.64 7.35 -3.41
N LYS A 165 -7.05 8.51 -3.12
CA LYS A 165 -7.70 9.82 -3.24
C LYS A 165 -7.22 10.54 -4.49
N PHE A 166 -7.95 10.40 -5.58
CA PHE A 166 -7.66 11.10 -6.81
C PHE A 166 -8.09 12.56 -6.77
N ARG A 167 -7.23 13.44 -7.29
CA ARG A 167 -7.55 14.84 -7.55
C ARG A 167 -7.28 15.16 -9.01
N ASN A 168 -8.33 15.48 -9.74
CA ASN A 168 -8.19 16.03 -11.09
C ASN A 168 -7.89 17.51 -10.99
N ASN A 169 -6.67 17.90 -11.36
CA ASN A 169 -6.14 19.24 -11.19
C ASN A 169 -5.66 19.89 -12.49
N ASP A 170 -5.93 19.25 -13.63
CA ASP A 170 -5.49 19.72 -14.95
C ASP A 170 -6.58 19.66 -16.04
N GLY A 171 -7.83 19.38 -15.64
CA GLY A 171 -8.98 19.38 -16.55
C GLY A 171 -9.11 18.12 -17.42
N SER A 172 -8.26 17.12 -17.21
CA SER A 172 -8.27 15.87 -17.98
C SER A 172 -9.59 15.11 -17.83
N LYS A 173 -9.98 14.33 -18.84
CA LYS A 173 -11.01 13.30 -18.71
C LYS A 173 -10.39 12.08 -18.06
N PHE A 174 -10.60 11.94 -16.76
CA PHE A 174 -10.08 10.81 -15.97
C PHE A 174 -11.18 9.80 -15.65
N ARG A 175 -11.21 8.69 -16.39
CA ARG A 175 -12.17 7.58 -16.21
C ARG A 175 -11.50 6.42 -15.48
N ILE A 176 -12.26 5.78 -14.61
CA ILE A 176 -11.81 4.68 -13.76
C ILE A 176 -12.79 3.52 -13.83
N PHE A 177 -12.25 2.30 -13.81
CA PHE A 177 -12.95 1.05 -13.63
C PHE A 177 -12.23 0.21 -12.57
N SER A 178 -12.96 -0.39 -11.64
CA SER A 178 -12.40 -1.31 -10.65
C SER A 178 -13.45 -2.31 -10.15
N GLY A 179 -13.00 -3.45 -9.65
CA GLY A 179 -13.83 -4.41 -8.94
C GLY A 179 -13.77 -4.14 -7.44
N GLY A 180 -14.71 -4.70 -6.66
CA GLY A 180 -14.72 -4.72 -5.19
C GLY A 180 -14.20 -3.44 -4.55
N VAL A 181 -14.98 -2.37 -4.51
CA VAL A 181 -14.49 -1.07 -4.05
C VAL A 181 -15.54 -0.34 -3.26
N GLU A 182 -15.12 0.37 -2.22
CA GLU A 182 -15.98 1.32 -1.53
C GLU A 182 -15.73 2.73 -2.09
N VAL A 183 -16.83 3.40 -2.45
CA VAL A 183 -16.84 4.78 -2.94
C VAL A 183 -17.86 5.57 -2.15
N ALA A 184 -17.38 6.58 -1.40
CA ALA A 184 -18.21 7.44 -0.54
C ALA A 184 -19.10 6.65 0.44
N GLY A 185 -18.55 5.64 1.10
CA GLY A 185 -19.28 4.80 2.07
C GLY A 185 -20.21 3.75 1.46
N ARG A 186 -20.20 3.57 0.13
CA ARG A 186 -21.00 2.55 -0.56
C ARG A 186 -20.11 1.51 -1.21
N HIS A 187 -20.46 0.24 -1.05
CA HIS A 187 -19.70 -0.88 -1.61
C HIS A 187 -20.21 -1.27 -2.99
N PHE A 188 -19.29 -1.52 -3.92
CA PHE A 188 -19.57 -1.92 -5.28
C PHE A 188 -18.80 -3.18 -5.64
N ALA A 189 -19.48 -4.19 -6.17
CA ALA A 189 -18.80 -5.36 -6.76
C ALA A 189 -18.01 -4.96 -8.02
N ILE A 190 -18.57 -4.04 -8.81
CA ILE A 190 -17.95 -3.41 -9.97
C ILE A 190 -18.29 -1.92 -9.93
N PHE A 191 -17.28 -1.08 -10.12
CA PHE A 191 -17.42 0.36 -10.19
C PHE A 191 -16.85 0.90 -11.49
N GLU A 192 -17.64 1.71 -12.18
CA GLU A 192 -17.20 2.56 -13.28
C GLU A 192 -17.54 4.01 -12.94
N GLY A 193 -16.57 4.91 -13.09
CA GLY A 193 -16.78 6.32 -12.77
C GLY A 193 -15.75 7.24 -13.40
N SER A 194 -15.86 8.52 -13.06
CA SER A 194 -14.89 9.54 -13.46
C SER A 194 -14.52 10.45 -12.30
N ALA A 195 -13.25 10.83 -12.23
CA ALA A 195 -12.77 11.81 -11.27
C ALA A 195 -12.88 13.21 -11.88
N LYS A 196 -14.06 13.84 -11.83
CA LYS A 196 -14.25 15.22 -12.33
C LYS A 196 -13.39 16.23 -11.57
N LYS A 197 -13.37 16.12 -10.23
CA LYS A 197 -12.54 16.96 -9.33
C LYS A 197 -11.86 16.12 -8.27
N ARG A 198 -12.63 15.27 -7.59
CA ARG A 198 -12.14 14.33 -6.57
C ARG A 198 -12.85 12.99 -6.73
N LEU A 199 -12.15 11.91 -6.44
CA LEU A 199 -12.70 10.56 -6.32
C LEU A 199 -11.88 9.78 -5.30
N SER A 200 -12.57 9.13 -4.37
CA SER A 200 -11.94 8.30 -3.34
C SER A 200 -12.36 6.86 -3.55
N LEU A 201 -11.40 5.95 -3.62
CA LEU A 201 -11.62 4.51 -3.82
C LEU A 201 -10.92 3.77 -2.68
N LYS A 202 -11.69 3.14 -1.80
CA LYS A 202 -11.18 2.33 -0.69
C LYS A 202 -11.27 0.85 -1.07
N MET A 203 -10.17 0.12 -0.91
CA MET A 203 -10.04 -1.30 -1.23
C MET A 203 -9.35 -1.99 -0.06
N GLU A 204 -10.11 -2.79 0.68
CA GLU A 204 -9.65 -3.49 1.88
C GLU A 204 -10.42 -4.81 2.05
N GLY A 205 -9.80 -5.78 2.73
CA GLY A 205 -10.42 -7.05 3.09
C GLY A 205 -10.74 -7.99 1.93
N GLY A 206 -11.15 -9.20 2.28
CA GLY A 206 -11.65 -10.20 1.33
C GLY A 206 -10.61 -10.55 0.28
N VAL A 207 -10.91 -10.32 -1.00
CA VAL A 207 -9.96 -10.63 -2.10
C VAL A 207 -8.65 -9.84 -1.98
N TYR A 208 -8.67 -8.66 -1.37
CA TYR A 208 -7.47 -7.83 -1.19
C TYR A 208 -6.59 -8.28 -0.04
N ASP A 209 -7.04 -9.27 0.76
CA ASP A 209 -6.17 -9.89 1.74
C ASP A 209 -5.10 -10.78 1.12
N HIS A 210 -5.26 -11.11 -0.16
CA HIS A 210 -4.41 -12.04 -0.89
C HIS A 210 -3.98 -11.50 -2.27
N THR A 211 -4.42 -10.30 -2.65
CA THR A 211 -4.15 -9.74 -3.97
C THR A 211 -3.95 -8.22 -3.89
N ASN A 212 -3.13 -7.68 -4.79
CA ASN A 212 -2.91 -6.24 -4.86
C ASN A 212 -4.18 -5.55 -5.40
N PRO A 213 -4.70 -4.51 -4.74
CA PRO A 213 -5.79 -3.70 -5.27
C PRO A 213 -5.41 -3.08 -6.62
N VAL A 214 -6.28 -3.20 -7.63
CA VAL A 214 -6.05 -2.72 -9.00
C VAL A 214 -7.15 -1.75 -9.44
N ILE A 215 -6.73 -0.63 -10.00
CA ILE A 215 -7.59 0.33 -10.69
C ILE A 215 -7.23 0.33 -12.17
N PHE A 216 -8.21 0.15 -13.04
CA PHE A 216 -8.05 0.39 -14.47
C PHE A 216 -8.45 1.82 -14.77
N PHE A 217 -7.69 2.52 -15.61
CA PHE A 217 -7.98 3.91 -15.89
C PHE A 217 -7.66 4.34 -17.33
N ASN A 218 -8.30 5.44 -17.71
CA ASN A 218 -8.02 6.20 -18.92
C ASN A 218 -7.90 7.68 -18.54
N LEU A 219 -6.84 8.32 -19.00
CA LEU A 219 -6.54 9.72 -18.74
C LEU A 219 -6.29 10.41 -20.08
N GLN A 220 -7.20 11.30 -20.47
CA GLN A 220 -7.15 12.08 -21.72
C GLN A 220 -7.14 13.57 -21.44
#